data_AF-A0A7J8F6G3-F1
#
_entry.id   AF-A0A7J8F6G3-F1
#
_cell.length_a   1.000
_cell.length_b   1.000
_cell.length_c   1.000
_cell.angle_alpha   90.00
_cell.angle_beta   90.00
_cell.angle_gamma   90.00
#
_symmetry.space_group_name_H-M   'P 1'
#
loop_
_entity.id
_entity.type
_entity.pdbx_description
1 polymer ?
#
loop_
_entity_poly.entity_id
_entity_poly.type
_entity_poly.pdbx_seq_one_letter_code
_entity_poly.pdbx_strand_id
1 'polypeptide(L)'
;MSQLVLPCHTNQRGELSIGQLLKWIDTTACLSAERHAGCPCVTASMDDIYFEHTIRVGQVVNIKAKVNRAFNTSMEVGIQVTSEDLCSEKQWSVCKALATFVAHRELSKVKLKQITPLTEEEKTEHSVAAERRRMRLVYADTIKDLLANCANCVQYDLETRDCNHVVPAERTRVESVELVLPPHANHQGNTFGGQIMAWMENVATIAASRLCRAHPTLKAIEMFHFRGPSQVGDRLVLKAIVNNAFKHSMEVGVCVEAYRQEAETHRRHINSAFMTFMVLDAEDQPQMLPWIRPQPGDGERRYREASARRKIRLDRKYIVSCKQTEVPLSVPWDPSNQVYLSYNNVSSLKMLVAKDNWVLSSENNQVSLYILEDDKYLSFHMEMSVSVDAAHAFLLLSDLRRRPEWDKHYRSVELVQQVDEDDAIYHVISPAFGSDPKPQDFVILASRRRPCDNGDPYIIAYRSVTLQCG
;
A
#
# COMPACT_ATOMS: atom_id res chain seq x y z
N MET A 1 3.75 21.46 5.70
CA MET A 1 4.93 22.09 5.07
C MET A 1 4.49 22.60 3.71
N SER A 2 4.86 23.82 3.35
CA SER A 2 4.63 24.38 2.01
C SER A 2 5.98 24.82 1.45
N GLN A 3 6.28 24.45 0.20
CA GLN A 3 7.56 24.75 -0.44
C GLN A 3 7.33 25.22 -1.88
N LEU A 4 7.93 26.34 -2.27
CA LEU A 4 8.00 26.77 -3.66
C LEU A 4 9.00 25.88 -4.41
N VAL A 5 8.60 25.36 -5.58
CA VAL A 5 9.50 24.57 -6.41
C VAL A 5 10.44 25.50 -7.17
N LEU A 6 11.71 25.49 -6.74
CA LEU A 6 12.80 26.25 -7.34
C LEU A 6 13.55 25.41 -8.38
N PRO A 7 14.29 26.03 -9.32
CA PRO A 7 15.07 25.30 -10.32
C PRO A 7 16.04 24.26 -9.73
N CYS A 8 16.64 24.53 -8.57
CA CYS A 8 17.53 23.57 -7.89
C CYS A 8 16.83 22.32 -7.37
N HIS A 9 15.49 22.32 -7.29
CA HIS A 9 14.69 21.16 -6.91
C HIS A 9 14.28 20.30 -8.11
N THR A 10 14.54 20.75 -9.34
CA THR A 10 13.98 20.16 -10.56
C THR A 10 14.97 19.39 -11.40
N ASN A 11 14.42 18.48 -12.22
CA ASN A 11 15.14 17.76 -13.25
C ASN A 11 15.32 18.64 -14.51
N GLN A 12 15.93 18.07 -15.55
CA GLN A 12 16.21 18.78 -16.81
C GLN A 12 14.96 19.27 -17.56
N ARG A 13 13.76 18.74 -17.23
CA ARG A 13 12.48 19.17 -17.80
C ARG A 13 11.79 20.26 -16.96
N GLY A 14 12.42 20.74 -15.89
CA GLY A 14 11.80 21.67 -14.96
C GLY A 14 10.69 21.05 -14.11
N GLU A 15 10.70 19.72 -13.95
CA GLU A 15 9.80 19.00 -13.05
C GLU A 15 10.50 18.70 -11.73
N LEU A 16 9.80 18.75 -10.61
CA LEU A 16 10.30 18.43 -9.28
C LEU A 16 10.90 17.01 -9.27
N SER A 17 12.16 16.90 -8.82
CA SER A 17 12.78 15.61 -8.55
C SER A 17 11.96 14.85 -7.52
N ILE A 18 11.57 13.61 -7.85
CA ILE A 18 10.78 12.81 -6.94
C ILE A 18 11.59 12.42 -5.70
N GLY A 19 12.91 12.24 -5.83
CA GLY A 19 13.79 12.09 -4.67
C GLY A 19 13.71 13.28 -3.71
N GLN A 20 13.69 14.52 -4.22
CA GLN A 20 13.48 15.70 -3.38
C GLN A 20 12.09 15.71 -2.73
N LEU A 21 11.05 15.32 -3.46
CA LEU A 21 9.70 15.19 -2.91
C LEU A 21 9.64 14.15 -1.78
N LEU A 22 10.25 12.97 -1.96
CA LEU A 22 10.31 11.91 -0.95
C LEU A 22 11.04 12.37 0.32
N LYS A 23 12.11 13.17 0.16
CA LYS A 23 12.81 13.80 1.29
C LYS A 23 11.88 14.73 2.07
N TRP A 24 11.10 15.56 1.38
CA TRP A 24 10.13 16.45 2.05
C TRP A 24 8.95 15.71 2.70
N ILE A 25 8.46 14.65 2.05
CA ILE A 25 7.42 13.76 2.60
C ILE A 25 7.89 13.17 3.93
N ASP A 26 9.05 12.53 3.92
CA ASP A 26 9.61 11.88 5.12
C ASP A 26 9.93 12.88 6.22
N THR A 27 10.52 14.04 5.87
CA THR A 27 10.81 15.09 6.85
C THR A 27 9.53 15.60 7.52
N THR A 28 8.48 15.84 6.73
CA THR A 28 7.20 16.33 7.26
C THR A 28 6.52 15.28 8.13
N ALA A 29 6.58 14.00 7.72
CA ALA A 29 6.02 12.89 8.48
C ALA A 29 6.80 12.64 9.78
N CYS A 30 8.12 12.68 9.73
CA CYS A 30 9.00 12.53 10.88
C CYS A 30 8.73 13.63 11.92
N LEU A 31 8.60 14.89 11.50
CA LEU A 31 8.23 15.99 12.41
C LEU A 31 6.87 15.76 13.08
N SER A 32 5.90 15.20 12.36
CA SER A 32 4.59 14.85 12.94
C SER A 32 4.73 13.73 13.99
N ALA A 33 5.53 12.70 13.69
CA ALA A 33 5.81 11.60 14.60
C ALA A 33 6.57 12.07 15.86
N GLU A 34 7.61 12.88 15.70
CA GLU A 34 8.42 13.41 16.81
C GLU A 34 7.61 14.34 17.72
N ARG A 35 6.70 15.15 17.15
CA ARG A 35 5.76 15.97 17.93
C ARG A 35 4.84 15.13 18.82
N HIS A 36 4.39 13.98 18.32
CA HIS A 36 3.57 13.05 19.09
C HIS A 36 4.38 12.27 20.13
N ALA A 37 5.57 11.79 19.75
CA ALA A 37 6.41 10.96 20.61
C ALA A 37 7.13 11.77 21.71
N GLY A 38 7.43 13.04 21.47
CA GLY A 38 8.29 13.86 22.32
C GLY A 38 9.76 13.42 22.30
N CYS A 39 10.16 12.58 21.34
CA CYS A 39 11.52 12.10 21.16
C CYS A 39 11.82 11.79 19.69
N PRO A 40 13.10 11.58 19.32
CA PRO A 40 13.48 11.30 17.95
C PRO A 40 12.81 10.05 17.38
N CYS A 41 12.42 10.14 16.12
CA CYS A 41 11.75 9.05 15.41
C CYS A 41 12.56 8.67 14.16
N VAL A 42 12.49 7.39 13.79
CA VAL A 42 13.11 6.86 12.58
C VAL A 42 12.06 6.20 11.70
N THR A 43 12.23 6.34 10.38
CA THR A 43 11.35 5.73 9.38
C THR A 43 11.59 4.22 9.35
N ALA A 44 10.55 3.43 9.63
CA ALA A 44 10.63 1.97 9.65
C ALA A 44 10.11 1.34 8.35
N SER A 45 9.05 1.92 7.77
CA SER A 45 8.50 1.46 6.50
C SER A 45 7.71 2.55 5.79
N MET A 46 7.55 2.35 4.50
CA MET A 46 6.72 3.18 3.63
C MET A 46 5.78 2.28 2.86
N ASP A 47 4.50 2.62 2.82
CA ASP A 47 3.49 1.90 2.02
C ASP A 47 3.62 2.23 0.52
N ASP A 48 2.82 1.58 -0.31
CA ASP A 48 2.74 1.88 -1.74
C ASP A 48 2.47 3.37 -1.96
N ILE A 49 3.27 4.04 -2.79
CA ILE A 49 3.09 5.43 -3.18
C ILE A 49 2.78 5.47 -4.67
N TYR A 50 1.70 6.15 -5.05
CA TYR A 50 1.35 6.40 -6.44
C TYR A 50 1.41 7.91 -6.73
N PHE A 51 2.12 8.29 -7.78
CA PHE A 51 2.26 9.68 -8.21
C PHE A 51 1.29 9.98 -9.36
N GLU A 52 0.25 10.75 -9.05
CA GLU A 52 -0.83 11.09 -9.98
C GLU A 52 -0.44 12.28 -10.88
N HIS A 53 0.28 13.26 -10.32
CA HIS A 53 0.60 14.52 -10.99
C HIS A 53 2.09 14.88 -10.85
N THR A 54 2.69 15.46 -11.90
CA THR A 54 4.07 15.98 -11.86
C THR A 54 4.08 17.46 -11.51
N ILE A 55 4.94 17.86 -10.57
CA ILE A 55 5.03 19.26 -10.11
C ILE A 55 6.11 19.98 -10.93
N ARG A 56 5.88 21.21 -11.38
CA ARG A 56 6.81 22.01 -12.19
C ARG A 56 7.43 23.17 -11.39
N VAL A 57 8.54 23.72 -11.88
CA VAL A 57 9.14 24.96 -11.34
C VAL A 57 8.08 26.06 -11.24
N GLY A 58 8.07 26.79 -10.12
CA GLY A 58 7.13 27.88 -9.86
C GLY A 58 5.83 27.46 -9.17
N GLN A 59 5.49 26.17 -9.18
CA GLN A 59 4.37 25.65 -8.40
C GLN A 59 4.74 25.51 -6.92
N VAL A 60 3.73 25.51 -6.04
CA VAL A 60 3.90 25.30 -4.61
C VAL A 60 3.45 23.89 -4.25
N VAL A 61 4.32 23.14 -3.57
CA VAL A 61 3.97 21.84 -2.99
C VAL A 61 3.52 22.01 -1.54
N ASN A 62 2.38 21.41 -1.22
CA ASN A 62 1.76 21.42 0.09
C ASN A 62 1.72 19.99 0.64
N ILE A 63 2.44 19.76 1.74
CA ILE A 63 2.54 18.45 2.40
C ILE A 63 1.92 18.56 3.79
N LYS A 64 0.85 17.81 4.00
CA LYS A 64 0.19 17.65 5.31
C LYS A 64 0.52 16.26 5.84
N ALA A 65 0.93 16.17 7.10
CA ALA A 65 1.19 14.89 7.76
C ALA A 65 0.57 14.85 9.16
N LYS A 66 -0.09 13.74 9.49
CA LYS A 66 -0.83 13.53 10.74
C LYS A 66 -0.59 12.12 11.25
N VAL A 67 -0.40 11.96 12.56
CA VAL A 67 -0.34 10.63 13.17
C VAL A 67 -1.76 10.06 13.24
N ASN A 68 -2.01 8.97 12.53
CA ASN A 68 -3.32 8.33 12.47
C ASN A 68 -3.57 7.43 13.69
N ARG A 69 -2.53 6.68 14.09
CA ARG A 69 -2.56 5.79 15.26
C ARG A 69 -1.16 5.59 15.81
N ALA A 70 -1.04 5.71 17.12
CA ALA A 70 0.16 5.30 17.85
C ALA A 70 -0.08 3.90 18.43
N PHE A 71 0.87 3.00 18.25
CA PHE A 71 0.83 1.66 18.81
C PHE A 71 1.72 1.60 20.05
N ASN A 72 2.44 0.50 20.26
CA ASN A 72 3.35 0.39 21.41
C ASN A 72 4.58 1.30 21.23
N THR A 73 5.41 1.01 20.23
CA THR A 73 6.67 1.74 19.97
C THR A 73 6.71 2.36 18.57
N SER A 74 5.72 2.05 17.75
CA SER A 74 5.56 2.53 16.39
C SER A 74 4.28 3.33 16.24
N MET A 75 4.22 4.18 15.23
CA MET A 75 3.02 4.90 14.87
C MET A 75 2.88 4.97 13.35
N GLU A 76 1.64 4.99 12.88
CA GLU A 76 1.32 5.26 11.49
C GLU A 76 1.11 6.76 11.29
N VAL A 77 1.78 7.33 10.29
CA VAL A 77 1.64 8.72 9.88
C VAL A 77 1.04 8.75 8.48
N GLY A 78 -0.13 9.39 8.34
CA GLY A 78 -0.72 9.68 7.06
C GLY A 78 -0.14 10.95 6.45
N ILE A 79 0.16 10.92 5.15
CA ILE A 79 0.67 12.04 4.39
C ILE A 79 -0.22 12.31 3.18
N GLN A 80 -0.55 13.58 2.98
CA GLN A 80 -1.21 14.07 1.78
C GLN A 80 -0.33 15.13 1.12
N VAL A 81 -0.06 14.95 -0.16
CA VAL A 81 0.70 15.89 -1.00
C VAL A 81 -0.22 16.47 -2.05
N THR A 82 -0.35 17.79 -2.04
CA THR A 82 -1.03 18.56 -3.08
C THR A 82 -0.07 19.56 -3.71
N SER A 83 -0.35 19.95 -4.94
CA SER A 83 0.37 21.00 -5.66
C SER A 83 -0.61 22.08 -6.04
N GLU A 84 -0.18 23.33 -5.98
CA GLU A 84 -0.96 24.48 -6.42
C GLU A 84 -0.14 25.37 -7.34
N ASP A 85 -0.81 25.99 -8.30
CA ASP A 85 -0.28 27.08 -9.09
C ASP A 85 -0.91 28.39 -8.63
N LEU A 86 -0.09 29.26 -8.02
CA LEU A 86 -0.53 30.52 -7.41
C LEU A 86 -1.07 31.51 -8.45
N CYS A 87 -0.69 31.39 -9.72
CA CYS A 87 -1.14 32.29 -10.78
C CYS A 87 -2.50 31.88 -11.35
N SER A 88 -2.81 30.58 -11.36
CA SER A 88 -4.05 30.05 -11.93
C SER A 88 -5.07 29.56 -10.89
N GLU A 89 -4.70 29.58 -9.60
CA GLU A 89 -5.47 29.05 -8.46
C GLU A 89 -5.85 27.56 -8.63
N LYS A 90 -5.21 26.85 -9.56
CA LYS A 90 -5.46 25.43 -9.78
C LYS A 90 -4.68 24.60 -8.76
N GLN A 91 -5.36 23.59 -8.22
CA GLN A 91 -4.79 22.63 -7.29
C GLN A 91 -4.90 21.20 -7.82
N TRP A 92 -3.87 20.41 -7.58
CA TRP A 92 -3.80 19.00 -7.96
C TRP A 92 -3.45 18.12 -6.76
N SER A 93 -4.08 16.95 -6.68
CA SER A 93 -3.62 15.84 -5.83
C SER A 93 -2.37 15.25 -6.48
N VAL A 94 -1.27 15.14 -5.73
CA VAL A 94 -0.02 14.58 -6.24
C VAL A 94 0.14 13.14 -5.80
N CYS A 95 0.07 12.91 -4.48
CA CYS A 95 0.04 11.57 -3.93
C CYS A 95 -0.51 11.57 -2.50
N LYS A 96 -1.00 10.42 -2.07
CA LYS A 96 -1.22 10.07 -0.66
C LYS A 96 -0.23 8.99 -0.30
N ALA A 97 0.27 9.04 0.93
CA ALA A 97 1.30 8.12 1.38
C ALA A 97 1.10 7.80 2.86
N LEU A 98 1.50 6.60 3.27
CA LEU A 98 1.45 6.18 4.67
C LEU A 98 2.84 5.70 5.06
N ALA A 99 3.32 6.18 6.20
CA ALA A 99 4.64 5.85 6.72
C ALA A 99 4.52 5.30 8.14
N THR A 100 5.34 4.30 8.47
CA THR A 100 5.46 3.83 9.85
C THR A 100 6.75 4.38 10.45
N PHE A 101 6.61 5.10 11.56
CA PHE A 101 7.73 5.61 12.35
C PHE A 101 7.88 4.84 13.65
N VAL A 102 9.11 4.70 14.12
CA VAL A 102 9.44 4.09 15.42
C VAL A 102 10.12 5.14 16.28
N ALA A 103 9.63 5.31 17.50
CA ALA A 103 10.20 6.22 18.47
C ALA A 103 11.39 5.57 19.19
N HIS A 104 12.47 6.32 19.30
CA HIS A 104 13.72 5.83 19.86
C HIS A 104 14.33 6.84 20.83
N ARG A 105 14.72 6.37 22.02
CA ARG A 105 15.43 7.18 23.01
C ARG A 105 16.61 6.39 23.54
N GLU A 106 17.82 6.88 23.29
CA GLU A 106 19.06 6.35 23.88
C GLU A 106 19.14 4.81 23.82
N LEU A 107 18.97 4.22 22.62
CA LEU A 107 19.01 2.77 22.38
C LEU A 107 17.80 1.97 22.92
N SER A 108 16.88 2.59 23.64
CA SER A 108 15.65 1.96 24.15
C SER A 108 14.42 2.30 23.32
N LYS A 109 13.48 1.34 23.24
CA LYS A 109 12.17 1.55 22.62
C LYS A 109 11.29 2.36 23.57
N VAL A 110 10.70 3.43 23.07
CA VAL A 110 9.79 4.29 23.85
C VAL A 110 8.36 3.80 23.70
N LYS A 111 7.64 3.68 24.82
CA LYS A 111 6.20 3.41 24.80
C LYS A 111 5.46 4.72 24.49
N LEU A 112 4.70 4.72 23.41
CA LEU A 112 4.00 5.88 22.92
C LEU A 112 2.67 6.09 23.65
N LYS A 113 2.29 7.36 23.80
CA LYS A 113 0.94 7.73 24.24
C LYS A 113 -0.05 7.35 23.14
N GLN A 114 -1.15 6.69 23.52
CA GLN A 114 -2.24 6.38 22.60
C GLN A 114 -2.95 7.66 22.16
N ILE A 115 -3.36 7.70 20.89
CA ILE A 115 -4.11 8.82 20.34
C ILE A 115 -5.59 8.57 20.60
N THR A 116 -6.28 9.54 21.17
CA THR A 116 -7.74 9.51 21.28
C THR A 116 -8.31 10.28 20.10
N PRO A 117 -8.88 9.61 19.09
CA PRO A 117 -9.52 10.29 17.96
C PRO A 117 -10.75 11.07 18.44
N LEU A 118 -10.91 12.30 17.96
CA LEU A 118 -12.01 13.19 18.38
C LEU A 118 -13.14 13.21 17.34
N THR A 119 -12.79 13.36 16.06
CA THR A 119 -13.77 13.40 14.97
C THR A 119 -14.10 11.99 14.47
N GLU A 120 -15.25 11.82 13.79
CA GLU A 120 -15.62 10.52 13.18
C GLU A 120 -14.61 10.10 12.09
N GLU A 121 -14.10 11.06 11.31
CA GLU A 121 -13.00 10.84 10.36
C GLU A 121 -11.76 10.28 11.08
N GLU A 122 -11.38 10.86 12.22
CA GLU A 122 -10.24 10.39 13.02
C GLU A 122 -10.47 8.99 13.60
N LYS A 123 -11.67 8.70 14.09
CA LYS A 123 -12.01 7.38 14.62
C LYS A 123 -11.89 6.33 13.53
N THR A 124 -12.32 6.68 12.33
CA THR A 124 -12.24 5.82 11.14
C THR A 124 -10.79 5.62 10.71
N GLU A 125 -10.01 6.70 10.56
CA GLU A 125 -8.58 6.64 10.24
C GLU A 125 -7.81 5.78 11.23
N HIS A 126 -8.08 5.96 12.53
CA HIS A 126 -7.49 5.20 13.63
C HIS A 126 -7.84 3.70 13.57
N SER A 127 -9.10 3.39 13.27
CA SER A 127 -9.58 2.01 13.15
C SER A 127 -9.00 1.31 11.91
N VAL A 128 -8.90 2.00 10.77
CA VAL A 128 -8.32 1.44 9.55
C VAL A 128 -6.79 1.31 9.68
N ALA A 129 -6.12 2.17 10.44
CA ALA A 129 -4.68 2.07 10.69
C ALA A 129 -4.27 0.73 11.33
N ALA A 130 -5.10 0.16 12.20
CA ALA A 130 -4.87 -1.18 12.74
C ALA A 130 -4.91 -2.27 11.67
N GLU A 131 -5.88 -2.22 10.75
CA GLU A 131 -5.98 -3.17 9.63
C GLU A 131 -4.80 -3.03 8.67
N ARG A 132 -4.36 -1.79 8.39
CA ARG A 132 -3.15 -1.55 7.59
C ARG A 132 -1.91 -2.12 8.26
N ARG A 133 -1.77 -1.97 9.58
CA ARG A 133 -0.66 -2.57 10.32
C ARG A 133 -0.67 -4.10 10.21
N ARG A 134 -1.85 -4.75 10.35
CA ARG A 134 -1.99 -6.20 10.14
C ARG A 134 -1.53 -6.58 8.74
N MET A 135 -2.02 -5.87 7.72
CA MET A 135 -1.61 -6.06 6.33
C MET A 135 -0.09 -5.98 6.18
N ARG A 136 0.58 -4.93 6.68
CA ARG A 136 2.05 -4.78 6.58
C ARG A 136 2.85 -5.95 7.15
N LEU A 137 2.40 -6.50 8.28
CA LEU A 137 3.09 -7.60 8.96
C LEU A 137 2.97 -8.91 8.19
N VAL A 138 1.76 -9.23 7.70
CA VAL A 138 1.50 -10.46 6.95
C VAL A 138 2.06 -10.39 5.53
N TYR A 139 2.07 -9.19 4.96
CA TYR A 139 2.47 -8.94 3.58
C TYR A 139 3.89 -9.40 3.26
N ALA A 140 4.85 -9.15 4.17
CA ALA A 140 6.24 -9.51 3.94
C ALA A 140 6.42 -11.02 3.73
N ASP A 141 5.70 -11.82 4.49
CA ASP A 141 5.73 -13.28 4.41
C ASP A 141 4.93 -13.77 3.19
N THR A 142 3.72 -13.23 2.98
CA THR A 142 2.85 -13.67 1.88
C THR A 142 3.48 -13.38 0.51
N ILE A 143 4.07 -12.19 0.30
CA ILE A 143 4.75 -11.87 -0.96
C ILE A 143 5.93 -12.81 -1.19
N LYS A 144 6.71 -13.09 -0.15
CA LYS A 144 7.86 -13.98 -0.28
C LYS A 144 7.43 -15.36 -0.76
N ASP A 145 6.34 -15.89 -0.20
CA ASP A 145 5.78 -17.19 -0.59
C ASP A 145 5.18 -17.17 -1.99
N LEU A 146 4.44 -16.12 -2.34
CA LEU A 146 3.88 -15.94 -3.68
C LEU A 146 4.96 -15.85 -4.75
N LEU A 147 6.01 -15.09 -4.50
CA LEU A 147 7.14 -14.95 -5.41
C LEU A 147 7.90 -16.26 -5.57
N ALA A 148 8.02 -17.06 -4.51
CA ALA A 148 8.61 -18.40 -4.57
C ALA A 148 7.76 -19.36 -5.43
N ASN A 149 6.43 -19.29 -5.32
CA ASN A 149 5.49 -20.16 -6.02
C ASN A 149 5.24 -19.74 -7.49
N CYS A 150 5.53 -18.48 -7.85
CA CYS A 150 5.42 -17.99 -9.23
C CYS A 150 6.48 -18.56 -10.20
N ALA A 151 7.26 -19.56 -9.76
CA ALA A 151 8.31 -20.19 -10.55
C ALA A 151 7.82 -20.76 -11.91
N ASN A 152 6.54 -21.16 -12.00
CA ASN A 152 5.98 -21.88 -13.16
C ASN A 152 5.13 -21.04 -14.13
N CYS A 153 4.83 -19.77 -13.83
CA CYS A 153 3.79 -19.01 -14.56
C CYS A 153 4.29 -18.06 -15.66
N VAL A 154 5.61 -17.94 -15.89
CA VAL A 154 6.17 -16.83 -16.71
C VAL A 154 6.99 -17.33 -17.92
N GLN A 155 7.02 -18.64 -18.19
CA GLN A 155 7.75 -19.22 -19.34
C GLN A 155 7.19 -18.73 -20.69
N TYR A 156 5.89 -18.43 -20.75
CA TYR A 156 5.14 -18.16 -21.99
C TYR A 156 5.43 -16.80 -22.64
N ASP A 157 6.02 -15.85 -21.88
CA ASP A 157 6.13 -14.44 -22.29
C ASP A 157 7.40 -14.12 -23.08
N LEU A 158 8.38 -15.05 -23.09
CA LEU A 158 9.67 -14.88 -23.79
C LEU A 158 9.65 -15.41 -25.23
N GLU A 159 8.75 -16.36 -25.55
CA GLU A 159 8.75 -17.06 -26.84
C GLU A 159 7.96 -16.32 -27.95
N THR A 160 7.08 -15.37 -27.59
CA THR A 160 6.18 -14.67 -28.51
C THR A 160 6.62 -13.25 -28.91
N ARG A 161 7.80 -12.79 -28.48
CA ARG A 161 8.21 -11.37 -28.61
C ARG A 161 9.25 -11.15 -29.71
N ASP A 162 8.92 -10.27 -30.66
CA ASP A 162 9.77 -9.89 -31.78
C ASP A 162 11.16 -9.39 -31.33
N CYS A 163 12.20 -10.10 -31.77
CA CYS A 163 13.56 -10.07 -31.22
C CYS A 163 14.38 -8.82 -31.55
N ASN A 164 13.83 -7.85 -32.27
CA ASN A 164 14.65 -6.81 -32.90
C ASN A 164 15.16 -5.74 -31.94
N HIS A 165 14.52 -5.48 -30.79
CA HIS A 165 14.90 -4.40 -29.85
C HIS A 165 14.95 -4.87 -28.39
N VAL A 166 15.79 -5.87 -28.11
CA VAL A 166 16.00 -6.40 -26.76
C VAL A 166 17.30 -5.87 -26.16
N VAL A 167 17.22 -5.27 -24.97
CA VAL A 167 18.37 -4.71 -24.25
C VAL A 167 18.76 -5.63 -23.09
N PRO A 168 20.03 -6.07 -22.96
CA PRO A 168 20.49 -6.82 -21.79
C PRO A 168 20.32 -6.01 -20.50
N ALA A 169 19.74 -6.61 -19.45
CA ALA A 169 19.52 -5.97 -18.16
C ALA A 169 20.81 -5.36 -17.57
N GLU A 170 21.96 -6.01 -17.81
CA GLU A 170 23.27 -5.54 -17.36
C GLU A 170 23.62 -4.12 -17.81
N ARG A 171 23.20 -3.72 -19.02
CA ARG A 171 23.46 -2.37 -19.54
C ARG A 171 22.74 -1.29 -18.74
N THR A 172 21.74 -1.66 -17.96
CA THR A 172 20.97 -0.77 -17.08
C THR A 172 21.53 -0.72 -15.66
N ARG A 173 22.52 -1.57 -15.31
CA ARG A 173 23.07 -1.66 -13.95
C ARG A 173 23.77 -0.37 -13.53
N VAL A 174 23.32 0.24 -12.44
CA VAL A 174 23.94 1.42 -11.83
C VAL A 174 24.38 1.07 -10.43
N GLU A 175 25.57 1.53 -10.05
CA GLU A 175 26.07 1.47 -8.69
C GLU A 175 26.56 2.88 -8.31
N SER A 176 26.08 3.39 -7.19
CA SER A 176 26.55 4.65 -6.59
C SER A 176 26.92 4.41 -5.14
N VAL A 177 27.87 5.20 -4.62
CA VAL A 177 28.26 5.16 -3.21
C VAL A 177 28.12 6.56 -2.64
N GLU A 178 27.28 6.70 -1.62
CA GLU A 178 27.01 7.97 -0.96
C GLU A 178 27.54 7.93 0.48
N LEU A 179 28.34 8.92 0.86
CA LEU A 179 28.78 9.08 2.25
C LEU A 179 27.69 9.79 3.05
N VAL A 180 27.29 9.21 4.18
CA VAL A 180 26.36 9.86 5.11
C VAL A 180 27.09 10.95 5.86
N LEU A 181 26.70 12.20 5.60
CA LEU A 181 27.22 13.40 6.21
C LEU A 181 26.24 13.91 7.29
N PRO A 182 26.67 14.80 8.20
CA PRO A 182 25.79 15.39 9.20
C PRO A 182 24.43 15.92 8.69
N PRO A 183 24.31 16.64 7.55
CA PRO A 183 23.00 17.10 7.05
C PRO A 183 22.06 15.97 6.57
N HIS A 184 22.57 14.75 6.43
CA HIS A 184 21.79 13.58 5.99
C HIS A 184 21.15 12.85 7.17
N ALA A 185 21.44 13.25 8.40
CA ALA A 185 21.03 12.58 9.62
C ALA A 185 20.36 13.54 10.60
N ASN A 186 19.59 12.97 11.52
CA ASN A 186 19.06 13.70 12.65
C ASN A 186 20.16 14.05 13.67
N HIS A 187 19.81 14.81 14.70
CA HIS A 187 20.75 15.24 15.74
C HIS A 187 21.34 14.08 16.57
N GLN A 188 20.78 12.86 16.48
CA GLN A 188 21.35 11.65 17.07
C GLN A 188 22.31 10.90 16.11
N GLY A 189 22.50 11.43 14.90
CA GLY A 189 23.35 10.82 13.89
C GLY A 189 22.69 9.69 13.10
N ASN A 190 21.38 9.45 13.23
CA ASN A 190 20.66 8.47 12.41
C ASN A 190 20.24 9.09 11.07
N THR A 191 20.55 8.43 9.96
CA THR A 191 20.23 8.88 8.60
C THR A 191 18.71 8.99 8.41
N PHE A 192 18.24 10.09 7.82
CA PHE A 192 16.83 10.25 7.47
C PHE A 192 16.42 9.26 6.37
N GLY A 193 15.29 8.57 6.55
CA GLY A 193 14.75 7.65 5.56
C GLY A 193 14.49 8.34 4.22
N GLY A 194 14.03 9.59 4.26
CA GLY A 194 13.82 10.45 3.09
C GLY A 194 15.07 10.72 2.28
N GLN A 195 16.22 10.84 2.94
CA GLN A 195 17.49 11.04 2.24
C GLN A 195 17.94 9.76 1.52
N ILE A 196 17.74 8.60 2.14
CA ILE A 196 18.00 7.30 1.51
C ILE A 196 17.07 7.11 0.30
N MET A 197 15.78 7.40 0.45
CA MET A 197 14.80 7.34 -0.64
C MET A 197 15.18 8.26 -1.81
N ALA A 198 15.69 9.46 -1.53
CA ALA A 198 16.14 10.38 -2.57
C ALA A 198 17.31 9.82 -3.39
N TRP A 199 18.31 9.24 -2.71
CA TRP A 199 19.42 8.60 -3.41
C TRP A 199 18.98 7.36 -4.19
N MET A 200 18.05 6.56 -3.64
CA MET A 200 17.50 5.40 -4.34
C MET A 200 16.80 5.81 -5.64
N GLU A 201 15.98 6.85 -5.59
CA GLU A 201 15.29 7.38 -6.77
C GLU A 201 16.28 7.86 -7.84
N ASN A 202 17.32 8.60 -7.45
CA ASN A 202 18.35 9.06 -8.39
C ASN A 202 19.00 7.90 -9.15
N VAL A 203 19.45 6.87 -8.43
CA VAL A 203 20.13 5.70 -9.03
C VAL A 203 19.15 4.88 -9.88
N ALA A 204 17.89 4.77 -9.44
CA ALA A 204 16.84 4.10 -10.20
C ALA A 204 16.50 4.82 -11.51
N THR A 205 16.39 6.15 -11.46
CA THR A 205 16.13 7.00 -12.62
C THR A 205 17.26 6.91 -13.63
N ILE A 206 18.52 6.82 -13.20
CA ILE A 206 19.66 6.58 -14.11
C ILE A 206 19.53 5.19 -14.77
N ALA A 207 19.18 4.15 -14.01
CA ALA A 207 19.01 2.80 -14.56
C ALA A 207 17.87 2.75 -15.60
N ALA A 208 16.74 3.38 -15.29
CA ALA A 208 15.61 3.52 -16.21
C ALA A 208 15.99 4.31 -17.47
N SER A 209 16.71 5.43 -17.31
CA SER A 209 17.18 6.26 -18.43
C SER A 209 18.11 5.50 -19.37
N ARG A 210 18.96 4.60 -18.84
CA ARG A 210 19.83 3.74 -19.67
C ARG A 210 19.06 2.76 -20.55
N LEU A 211 17.86 2.35 -20.14
CA LEU A 211 16.98 1.51 -20.95
C LEU A 211 16.28 2.32 -22.03
N CYS A 212 15.57 3.38 -21.65
CA CYS A 212 14.69 4.10 -22.58
C CYS A 212 15.38 5.19 -23.40
N ARG A 213 16.61 5.61 -23.03
CA ARG A 213 17.32 6.74 -23.62
C ARG A 213 16.51 8.05 -23.62
N ALA A 214 15.67 8.21 -22.60
CA ALA A 214 14.79 9.36 -22.40
C ALA A 214 14.75 9.72 -20.91
N HIS A 215 13.90 10.67 -20.53
CA HIS A 215 13.67 11.06 -19.14
C HIS A 215 12.47 10.31 -18.55
N PRO A 216 12.68 9.22 -17.79
CA PRO A 216 11.59 8.48 -17.19
C PRO A 216 10.99 9.25 -16.02
N THR A 217 9.68 9.14 -15.85
CA THR A 217 8.93 9.68 -14.73
C THR A 217 8.58 8.55 -13.77
N LEU A 218 8.88 8.72 -12.48
CA LEU A 218 8.49 7.76 -11.45
C LEU A 218 6.97 7.83 -11.24
N LYS A 219 6.31 6.67 -11.27
CA LYS A 219 4.84 6.57 -11.19
C LYS A 219 4.36 5.82 -9.97
N ALA A 220 5.13 4.85 -9.50
CA ALA A 220 4.84 4.17 -8.25
C ALA A 220 6.10 3.68 -7.55
N ILE A 221 6.04 3.63 -6.22
CA ILE A 221 7.01 2.96 -5.36
C ILE A 221 6.23 1.91 -4.59
N GLU A 222 6.69 0.67 -4.61
CA GLU A 222 6.06 -0.40 -3.84
C GLU A 222 6.46 -0.33 -2.37
N MET A 223 5.60 -0.86 -1.50
CA MET A 223 5.82 -0.92 -0.07
C MET A 223 7.15 -1.61 0.28
N PHE A 224 7.91 -0.99 1.17
CA PHE A 224 9.19 -1.52 1.63
C PHE A 224 9.47 -1.19 3.10
N HIS A 225 10.44 -1.90 3.67
CA HIS A 225 10.88 -1.75 5.05
C HIS A 225 12.36 -1.41 5.14
N PHE A 226 12.71 -0.52 6.08
CA PHE A 226 14.07 -0.32 6.53
C PHE A 226 14.41 -1.41 7.55
N ARG A 227 15.37 -2.26 7.20
CA ARG A 227 15.78 -3.44 7.99
C ARG A 227 16.79 -3.12 9.07
N GLY A 228 17.54 -2.04 8.92
CA GLY A 228 18.58 -1.65 9.86
C GLY A 228 18.86 -0.14 9.84
N PRO A 229 19.44 0.39 10.92
CA PRO A 229 19.80 1.79 11.00
C PRO A 229 21.04 2.10 10.15
N SER A 230 21.08 3.32 9.62
CA SER A 230 22.27 3.94 9.04
C SER A 230 22.63 5.17 9.85
N GLN A 231 23.93 5.44 10.01
CA GLN A 231 24.44 6.56 10.79
C GLN A 231 25.42 7.44 9.99
N VAL A 232 25.66 8.66 10.48
CA VAL A 232 26.72 9.54 9.97
C VAL A 232 28.06 8.79 9.92
N GLY A 233 28.76 8.90 8.80
CA GLY A 233 30.00 8.19 8.51
C GLY A 233 29.83 6.84 7.82
N ASP A 234 28.60 6.31 7.73
CA ASP A 234 28.33 5.13 6.90
C ASP A 234 28.46 5.50 5.41
N ARG A 235 28.93 4.55 4.59
CA ARG A 235 28.88 4.60 3.14
C ARG A 235 27.74 3.72 2.67
N LEU A 236 26.77 4.32 1.96
CA LEU A 236 25.64 3.62 1.38
C LEU A 236 25.96 3.25 -0.06
N VAL A 237 26.03 1.96 -0.35
CA VAL A 237 26.12 1.43 -1.72
C VAL A 237 24.71 1.21 -2.23
N LEU A 238 24.34 1.97 -3.26
CA LEU A 238 23.06 1.85 -3.95
C LEU A 238 23.27 1.11 -5.26
N LYS A 239 22.65 -0.05 -5.41
CA LYS A 239 22.71 -0.88 -6.62
C LYS A 239 21.33 -0.88 -7.25
N ALA A 240 21.19 -0.35 -8.47
CA ALA A 240 19.95 -0.38 -9.23
C ALA A 240 20.11 -1.09 -10.56
N ILE A 241 19.02 -1.70 -11.03
CA ILE A 241 18.94 -2.38 -12.33
C ILE A 241 17.47 -2.53 -12.74
N VAL A 242 17.19 -2.48 -14.03
CA VAL A 242 15.85 -2.79 -14.54
C VAL A 242 15.60 -4.30 -14.36
N ASN A 243 14.57 -4.65 -13.60
CA ASN A 243 14.18 -6.04 -13.38
C ASN A 243 13.34 -6.55 -14.56
N ASN A 244 12.36 -5.75 -15.00
CA ASN A 244 11.50 -6.07 -16.14
C ASN A 244 11.04 -4.79 -16.85
N ALA A 245 10.82 -4.89 -18.15
CA ALA A 245 10.22 -3.86 -18.99
C ALA A 245 8.93 -4.39 -19.61
N PHE A 246 7.87 -3.60 -19.49
CA PHE A 246 6.55 -3.84 -20.05
C PHE A 246 6.31 -2.85 -21.18
N LYS A 247 5.17 -2.98 -21.88
CA LYS A 247 4.85 -2.18 -23.07
C LYS A 247 5.09 -0.67 -22.88
N HIS A 248 4.63 -0.08 -21.78
CA HIS A 248 4.72 1.37 -21.50
C HIS A 248 5.34 1.72 -20.14
N SER A 249 5.81 0.71 -19.39
CA SER A 249 6.33 0.90 -18.04
C SER A 249 7.48 -0.05 -17.77
N MET A 250 8.38 0.30 -16.86
CA MET A 250 9.47 -0.58 -16.42
C MET A 250 9.54 -0.62 -14.90
N GLU A 251 9.97 -1.75 -14.34
CA GLU A 251 10.28 -1.89 -12.92
C GLU A 251 11.80 -1.85 -12.73
N VAL A 252 12.26 -0.96 -11.85
CA VAL A 252 13.65 -0.87 -11.40
C VAL A 252 13.73 -1.32 -9.96
N GLY A 253 14.57 -2.32 -9.69
CA GLY A 253 14.92 -2.72 -8.33
C GLY A 253 16.12 -1.94 -7.83
N VAL A 254 16.06 -1.47 -6.58
CA VAL A 254 17.17 -0.80 -5.90
C VAL A 254 17.45 -1.51 -4.58
N CYS A 255 18.71 -1.85 -4.33
CA CYS A 255 19.20 -2.39 -3.07
C CYS A 255 20.18 -1.41 -2.44
N VAL A 256 20.02 -1.15 -1.14
CA VAL A 256 20.88 -0.26 -0.34
C VAL A 256 21.62 -1.09 0.71
N GLU A 257 22.93 -1.05 0.65
CA GLU A 257 23.84 -1.69 1.62
C GLU A 257 24.67 -0.62 2.33
N ALA A 258 24.89 -0.74 3.63
CA ALA A 258 25.73 0.16 4.41
C ALA A 258 26.99 -0.54 4.92
N TYR A 259 28.11 0.17 4.90
CA TYR A 259 29.37 -0.22 5.55
C TYR A 259 30.09 1.02 6.09
N ARG A 260 30.90 0.86 7.14
CA ARG A 260 31.63 1.99 7.76
C ARG A 260 33.11 2.02 7.39
N GLN A 261 33.72 0.85 7.27
CA GLN A 261 35.14 0.71 6.92
C GLN A 261 35.29 -0.16 5.67
N GLU A 262 36.23 0.17 4.78
CA GLU A 262 36.44 -0.59 3.54
C GLU A 262 36.84 -2.05 3.79
N ALA A 263 37.46 -2.34 4.94
CA ALA A 263 37.84 -3.68 5.36
C ALA A 263 36.66 -4.53 5.90
N GLU A 264 35.47 -3.94 6.05
CA GLU A 264 34.30 -4.62 6.60
C GLU A 264 33.78 -5.65 5.58
N THR A 265 33.86 -6.93 5.94
CA THR A 265 33.48 -8.05 5.05
C THR A 265 31.98 -8.22 4.92
N HIS A 266 31.21 -7.74 5.90
CA HIS A 266 29.75 -7.88 5.93
C HIS A 266 29.06 -6.52 5.80
N ARG A 267 28.40 -6.30 4.65
CA ARG A 267 27.60 -5.10 4.43
C ARG A 267 26.21 -5.27 5.01
N ARG A 268 25.73 -4.27 5.75
CA ARG A 268 24.38 -4.26 6.35
C ARG A 268 23.35 -3.93 5.28
N HIS A 269 22.43 -4.84 4.99
CA HIS A 269 21.33 -4.54 4.07
C HIS A 269 20.32 -3.60 4.74
N ILE A 270 20.24 -2.36 4.25
CA ILE A 270 19.36 -1.32 4.81
C ILE A 270 17.95 -1.50 4.29
N ASN A 271 17.76 -1.51 2.97
CA ASN A 271 16.46 -1.78 2.36
C ASN A 271 16.60 -2.15 0.88
N SER A 272 15.55 -2.76 0.36
CA SER A 272 15.33 -2.92 -1.08
C SER A 272 13.97 -2.33 -1.43
N ALA A 273 13.86 -1.63 -2.56
CA ALA A 273 12.59 -1.13 -3.07
C ALA A 273 12.47 -1.38 -4.58
N PHE A 274 11.22 -1.41 -5.04
CA PHE A 274 10.86 -1.59 -6.43
C PHE A 274 10.10 -0.36 -6.91
N MET A 275 10.58 0.23 -8.00
CA MET A 275 10.12 1.51 -8.52
C MET A 275 9.60 1.33 -9.94
N THR A 276 8.37 1.78 -10.21
CA THR A 276 7.76 1.70 -11.53
C THR A 276 7.88 3.04 -12.24
N PHE A 277 8.56 3.04 -13.38
CA PHE A 277 8.76 4.20 -14.23
C PHE A 277 7.94 4.10 -15.52
N MET A 278 7.54 5.25 -16.06
CA MET A 278 6.98 5.39 -17.41
C MET A 278 7.71 6.51 -18.14
N VAL A 279 7.74 6.46 -19.46
CA VAL A 279 8.24 7.55 -20.31
C VAL A 279 7.04 8.19 -20.97
N LEU A 280 6.92 9.51 -20.84
CA LEU A 280 5.89 10.30 -21.48
C LEU A 280 6.52 11.12 -22.61
N ASP A 281 5.83 11.25 -23.73
CA ASP A 281 6.22 12.14 -24.83
C ASP A 281 5.81 13.60 -24.56
N ALA A 282 5.97 14.48 -25.55
CA ALA A 282 5.66 15.90 -25.41
C ALA A 282 4.16 16.17 -25.22
N GLU A 283 3.31 15.23 -25.63
CA GLU A 283 1.85 15.25 -25.54
C GLU A 283 1.33 14.47 -24.31
N ASP A 284 2.21 14.18 -23.33
CA ASP A 284 1.94 13.41 -22.12
C ASP A 284 1.43 11.97 -22.37
N GLN A 285 1.72 11.39 -23.54
CA GLN A 285 1.33 10.02 -23.88
C GLN A 285 2.43 8.99 -23.54
N PRO A 286 2.05 7.78 -23.08
CA PRO A 286 3.03 6.74 -22.72
C PRO A 286 3.79 6.18 -23.93
N GLN A 287 5.10 6.37 -23.95
CA GLN A 287 5.97 5.83 -25.00
C GLN A 287 6.15 4.30 -24.85
N MET A 288 6.28 3.59 -25.98
CA MET A 288 6.69 2.18 -25.97
C MET A 288 8.14 2.01 -25.55
N LEU A 289 8.40 1.03 -24.69
CA LEU A 289 9.73 0.74 -24.15
C LEU A 289 10.37 -0.48 -24.82
N PRO A 290 11.71 -0.53 -24.92
CA PRO A 290 12.40 -1.73 -25.37
C PRO A 290 12.29 -2.85 -24.35
N TRP A 291 12.29 -4.09 -24.83
CA TRP A 291 12.21 -5.28 -23.97
C TRP A 291 13.54 -5.53 -23.27
N ILE A 292 13.49 -6.03 -22.04
CA ILE A 292 14.70 -6.38 -21.28
C ILE A 292 15.02 -7.88 -21.46
N ARG A 293 16.28 -8.23 -21.69
CA ARG A 293 16.77 -9.61 -21.58
C ARG A 293 17.33 -9.81 -20.16
N PRO A 294 16.75 -10.71 -19.33
CA PRO A 294 17.29 -10.99 -18.01
C PRO A 294 18.67 -11.63 -18.09
N GLN A 295 19.49 -11.40 -17.05
CA GLN A 295 20.73 -12.16 -16.85
C GLN A 295 20.40 -13.58 -16.37
N PRO A 296 21.16 -14.61 -16.78
CA PRO A 296 21.00 -15.96 -16.25
C PRO A 296 21.07 -16.00 -14.71
N GLY A 297 20.29 -16.87 -14.08
CA GLY A 297 20.24 -17.02 -12.62
C GLY A 297 19.44 -15.90 -11.94
N ASP A 298 20.10 -15.03 -11.17
CA ASP A 298 19.43 -13.99 -10.38
C ASP A 298 18.66 -12.96 -11.24
N GLY A 299 19.05 -12.75 -12.51
CA GLY A 299 18.30 -11.88 -13.42
C GLY A 299 16.94 -12.46 -13.82
N GLU A 300 16.87 -13.76 -14.13
CA GLU A 300 15.62 -14.46 -14.44
C GLU A 300 14.68 -14.51 -13.24
N ARG A 301 15.24 -14.68 -12.03
CA ARG A 301 14.46 -14.55 -10.79
C ARG A 301 13.82 -13.16 -10.70
N ARG A 302 14.62 -12.09 -10.79
CA ARG A 302 14.12 -10.69 -10.72
C ARG A 302 13.08 -10.38 -11.79
N TYR A 303 13.25 -10.88 -13.02
CA TYR A 303 12.32 -10.69 -14.12
C TYR A 303 10.95 -11.31 -13.83
N ARG A 304 10.95 -12.57 -13.35
CA ARG A 304 9.72 -13.28 -12.97
C ARG A 304 9.01 -12.60 -11.79
N GLU A 305 9.78 -12.25 -10.77
CA GLU A 305 9.22 -11.57 -9.60
C GLU A 305 8.63 -10.20 -9.97
N ALA A 306 9.23 -9.46 -10.90
CA ALA A 306 8.72 -8.18 -11.37
C ALA A 306 7.38 -8.33 -12.12
N SER A 307 7.20 -9.40 -12.89
CA SER A 307 5.90 -9.72 -13.51
C SER A 307 4.83 -10.00 -12.44
N ALA A 308 5.18 -10.78 -11.41
CA ALA A 308 4.29 -11.07 -10.30
C ALA A 308 3.93 -9.80 -9.52
N ARG A 309 4.92 -8.98 -9.16
CA ARG A 309 4.73 -7.67 -8.50
C ARG A 309 3.83 -6.75 -9.32
N ARG A 310 4.03 -6.68 -10.65
CA ARG A 310 3.13 -5.92 -11.53
C ARG A 310 1.69 -6.41 -11.47
N LYS A 311 1.46 -7.73 -11.55
CA LYS A 311 0.12 -8.32 -11.47
C LYS A 311 -0.54 -7.90 -10.16
N ILE A 312 0.13 -8.20 -9.04
CA ILE A 312 -0.31 -7.86 -7.69
C ILE A 312 -0.61 -6.34 -7.57
N ARG A 313 0.25 -5.47 -8.08
CA ARG A 313 0.05 -4.01 -8.04
C ARG A 313 -1.15 -3.55 -8.86
N LEU A 314 -1.38 -4.13 -10.04
CA LEU A 314 -2.54 -3.78 -10.87
C LEU A 314 -3.84 -4.25 -10.22
N ASP A 315 -3.85 -5.45 -9.65
CA ASP A 315 -4.99 -5.98 -8.92
C ASP A 315 -5.30 -5.16 -7.67
N ARG A 316 -4.27 -4.76 -6.91
CA ARG A 316 -4.42 -3.80 -5.80
C ARG A 316 -4.94 -2.46 -6.27
N LYS A 317 -4.35 -1.91 -7.33
CA LYS A 317 -4.82 -0.63 -7.87
C LYS A 317 -6.28 -0.78 -8.22
N TYR A 318 -6.72 -1.86 -8.85
CA TYR A 318 -8.12 -2.13 -9.11
C TYR A 318 -8.96 -2.19 -7.82
N ILE A 319 -8.52 -2.93 -6.80
CA ILE A 319 -9.21 -3.05 -5.49
C ILE A 319 -9.33 -1.70 -4.77
N VAL A 320 -8.31 -0.84 -4.86
CA VAL A 320 -8.23 0.47 -4.17
C VAL A 320 -8.81 1.62 -5.00
N SER A 321 -8.64 1.58 -6.32
CA SER A 321 -9.04 2.62 -7.28
C SER A 321 -10.44 2.42 -7.85
N CYS A 322 -11.12 1.33 -7.53
CA CYS A 322 -12.58 1.37 -7.46
C CYS A 322 -12.91 2.48 -6.47
N LYS A 323 -13.06 3.71 -6.99
CA LYS A 323 -13.73 4.80 -6.28
C LYS A 323 -14.98 4.15 -5.68
N GLN A 324 -15.33 4.49 -4.45
CA GLN A 324 -16.45 3.88 -3.72
C GLN A 324 -17.77 3.83 -4.55
N THR A 325 -17.84 4.61 -5.63
CA THR A 325 -18.86 4.65 -6.68
C THR A 325 -18.81 3.56 -7.78
N GLU A 326 -17.81 2.67 -7.84
CA GLU A 326 -17.68 1.65 -8.91
C GLU A 326 -17.17 0.30 -8.36
N VAL A 327 -17.59 -0.07 -7.15
CA VAL A 327 -17.24 -1.38 -6.59
C VAL A 327 -18.01 -2.46 -7.37
N PRO A 328 -17.34 -3.40 -8.07
CA PRO A 328 -18.02 -4.50 -8.73
C PRO A 328 -18.76 -5.35 -7.69
N LEU A 329 -19.92 -5.89 -8.06
CA LEU A 329 -20.77 -6.72 -7.19
C LEU A 329 -20.00 -7.92 -6.60
N SER A 330 -19.01 -8.44 -7.33
CA SER A 330 -18.08 -9.46 -6.87
C SER A 330 -16.65 -9.15 -7.30
N VAL A 331 -15.68 -9.51 -6.46
CA VAL A 331 -14.25 -9.36 -6.77
C VAL A 331 -13.64 -10.73 -7.03
N PRO A 332 -12.85 -10.91 -8.11
CA PRO A 332 -12.12 -12.15 -8.33
C PRO A 332 -11.22 -12.47 -7.14
N TRP A 333 -11.40 -13.67 -6.58
CA TRP A 333 -10.51 -14.20 -5.56
C TRP A 333 -9.20 -14.63 -6.22
N ASP A 334 -8.12 -13.96 -5.85
CA ASP A 334 -6.76 -14.33 -6.23
C ASP A 334 -5.92 -14.50 -4.95
N PRO A 335 -5.40 -15.71 -4.68
CA PRO A 335 -4.52 -15.96 -3.54
C PRO A 335 -3.32 -14.99 -3.48
N SER A 336 -2.85 -14.50 -4.64
CA SER A 336 -1.76 -13.52 -4.70
C SER A 336 -2.09 -12.16 -4.10
N ASN A 337 -3.38 -11.85 -3.95
CA ASN A 337 -3.87 -10.60 -3.38
C ASN A 337 -4.68 -10.82 -2.10
N GLN A 338 -4.66 -12.03 -1.51
CA GLN A 338 -5.51 -12.39 -0.37
C GLN A 338 -5.42 -11.36 0.78
N VAL A 339 -4.21 -10.91 1.13
CA VAL A 339 -3.97 -9.95 2.21
C VAL A 339 -4.66 -8.60 1.93
N TYR A 340 -4.65 -8.18 0.66
CA TYR A 340 -5.30 -6.93 0.24
C TYR A 340 -6.81 -7.08 0.14
N LEU A 341 -7.31 -8.23 -0.31
CA LEU A 341 -8.75 -8.50 -0.38
C LEU A 341 -9.37 -8.53 1.01
N SER A 342 -8.74 -9.22 1.97
CA SER A 342 -9.15 -9.25 3.37
C SER A 342 -9.06 -7.87 4.03
N TYR A 343 -7.96 -7.14 3.83
CA TYR A 343 -7.85 -5.75 4.27
C TYR A 343 -8.95 -4.86 3.68
N ASN A 344 -9.20 -4.96 2.36
CA ASN A 344 -10.17 -4.13 1.67
C ASN A 344 -11.60 -4.47 2.12
N ASN A 345 -11.90 -5.74 2.41
CA ASN A 345 -13.19 -6.17 2.94
C ASN A 345 -13.50 -5.45 4.28
N VAL A 346 -12.58 -5.56 5.26
CA VAL A 346 -12.76 -4.93 6.58
C VAL A 346 -12.74 -3.41 6.49
N SER A 347 -11.79 -2.83 5.75
CA SER A 347 -11.69 -1.38 5.62
C SER A 347 -12.89 -0.77 4.90
N SER A 348 -13.43 -1.42 3.87
CA SER A 348 -14.64 -0.95 3.18
C SER A 348 -15.85 -0.93 4.11
N LEU A 349 -16.03 -1.97 4.93
CA LEU A 349 -17.09 -1.99 5.94
C LEU A 349 -16.92 -0.85 6.95
N LYS A 350 -15.71 -0.66 7.49
CA LYS A 350 -15.42 0.44 8.43
C LYS A 350 -15.72 1.81 7.82
N MET A 351 -15.33 2.02 6.57
CA MET A 351 -15.60 3.28 5.86
C MET A 351 -17.09 3.48 5.57
N LEU A 352 -17.83 2.42 5.25
CA LEU A 352 -19.28 2.51 4.98
C LEU A 352 -20.06 2.89 6.24
N VAL A 353 -19.76 2.24 7.37
CA VAL A 353 -20.39 2.54 8.67
C VAL A 353 -20.11 3.98 9.10
N ALA A 354 -18.92 4.50 8.80
CA ALA A 354 -18.48 5.84 9.18
C ALA A 354 -19.05 6.99 8.33
N LYS A 355 -19.92 6.73 7.35
CA LYS A 355 -20.56 7.80 6.59
C LYS A 355 -21.56 8.57 7.48
N ASP A 356 -21.64 9.89 7.31
CA ASP A 356 -22.45 10.75 8.20
C ASP A 356 -23.89 10.98 7.71
N ASN A 357 -24.25 10.49 6.52
CA ASN A 357 -25.50 10.80 5.84
C ASN A 357 -26.55 9.66 5.93
N TRP A 358 -26.50 8.85 6.99
CA TRP A 358 -27.53 7.85 7.27
C TRP A 358 -28.85 8.48 7.70
N VAL A 359 -29.93 8.06 7.08
CA VAL A 359 -31.29 8.51 7.40
C VAL A 359 -32.04 7.38 8.10
N LEU A 360 -32.54 7.62 9.31
CA LEU A 360 -33.39 6.65 10.02
C LEU A 360 -34.68 6.44 9.22
N SER A 361 -34.91 5.20 8.76
CA SER A 361 -36.07 4.83 7.97
C SER A 361 -37.18 4.20 8.81
N SER A 362 -36.83 3.35 9.78
CA SER A 362 -37.82 2.70 10.65
C SER A 362 -37.18 2.22 11.94
N GLU A 363 -37.95 2.22 13.02
CA GLU A 363 -37.55 1.63 14.31
C GLU A 363 -38.65 0.68 14.79
N ASN A 364 -38.32 -0.57 15.09
CA ASN A 364 -39.27 -1.57 15.57
C ASN A 364 -38.58 -2.55 16.53
N ASN A 365 -39.19 -2.81 17.69
CA ASN A 365 -38.75 -3.84 18.64
C ASN A 365 -37.23 -3.80 18.93
N GLN A 366 -36.67 -2.63 19.25
CA GLN A 366 -35.24 -2.41 19.54
C GLN A 366 -34.30 -2.58 18.34
N VAL A 367 -34.85 -2.63 17.12
CA VAL A 367 -34.09 -2.61 15.86
C VAL A 367 -34.32 -1.27 15.16
N SER A 368 -33.24 -0.53 14.92
CA SER A 368 -33.25 0.69 14.12
C SER A 368 -32.68 0.39 12.73
N LEU A 369 -33.42 0.77 11.69
CA LEU A 369 -32.99 0.67 10.29
C LEU A 369 -32.72 2.06 9.74
N TYR A 370 -31.50 2.27 9.28
CA TYR A 370 -31.07 3.45 8.58
C TYR A 370 -30.79 3.12 7.11
N ILE A 371 -31.05 4.09 6.24
CA ILE A 371 -30.86 3.99 4.81
C ILE A 371 -29.91 5.09 4.37
N LEU A 372 -29.03 4.74 3.44
CA LEU A 372 -28.17 5.67 2.74
C LEU A 372 -28.33 5.44 1.24
N GLU A 373 -28.80 6.47 0.56
CA GLU A 373 -28.92 6.50 -0.91
C GLU A 373 -27.76 7.31 -1.50
N ASP A 374 -26.92 6.63 -2.27
CA ASP A 374 -25.93 7.24 -3.18
C ASP A 374 -26.38 6.98 -4.63
N ASP A 375 -25.86 7.76 -5.60
CA ASP A 375 -26.24 7.70 -7.03
C ASP A 375 -26.26 6.28 -7.65
N LYS A 376 -25.54 5.32 -7.07
CA LYS A 376 -25.38 3.96 -7.59
C LYS A 376 -25.71 2.85 -6.58
N TYR A 377 -25.90 3.16 -5.31
CA TYR A 377 -26.05 2.16 -4.26
C TYR A 377 -27.11 2.56 -3.23
N LEU A 378 -27.92 1.58 -2.83
CA LEU A 378 -28.80 1.67 -1.68
C LEU A 378 -28.17 0.85 -0.56
N SER A 379 -27.71 1.55 0.49
CA SER A 379 -27.08 0.92 1.64
C SER A 379 -28.05 0.91 2.82
N PHE A 380 -28.01 -0.18 3.58
CA PHE A 380 -28.82 -0.36 4.78
C PHE A 380 -27.90 -0.55 5.98
N HIS A 381 -28.21 0.13 7.08
CA HIS A 381 -27.53 -0.03 8.36
C HIS A 381 -28.58 -0.40 9.40
N MET A 382 -28.36 -1.52 10.08
CA MET A 382 -29.29 -2.02 11.09
C MET A 382 -28.57 -2.08 12.43
N GLU A 383 -29.19 -1.46 13.43
CA GLU A 383 -28.70 -1.46 14.81
C GLU A 383 -29.67 -2.21 15.70
N MET A 384 -29.14 -3.08 16.55
CA MET A 384 -29.91 -3.84 17.53
C MET A 384 -29.10 -3.96 18.81
N SER A 385 -29.75 -3.71 19.95
CA SER A 385 -29.15 -3.91 21.27
C SER A 385 -29.50 -5.30 21.80
N VAL A 386 -28.49 -6.04 22.25
CA VAL A 386 -28.68 -7.40 22.83
C VAL A 386 -28.00 -7.50 24.19
N SER A 387 -28.60 -8.25 25.11
CA SER A 387 -28.07 -8.50 26.45
C SER A 387 -27.10 -9.69 26.48
N VAL A 388 -26.10 -9.67 25.59
CA VAL A 388 -25.09 -10.74 25.45
C VAL A 388 -23.70 -10.12 25.42
N ASP A 389 -22.73 -10.79 26.03
CA ASP A 389 -21.33 -10.38 25.98
C ASP A 389 -20.82 -10.31 24.53
N ALA A 390 -20.06 -9.25 24.20
CA ALA A 390 -19.61 -8.98 22.83
C ALA A 390 -18.71 -10.09 22.27
N ALA A 391 -17.85 -10.70 23.10
CA ALA A 391 -16.99 -11.79 22.66
C ALA A 391 -17.80 -13.06 22.38
N HIS A 392 -18.80 -13.34 23.22
CA HIS A 392 -19.72 -14.45 23.00
C HIS A 392 -20.57 -14.27 21.74
N ALA A 393 -21.15 -13.07 21.54
CA ALA A 393 -21.90 -12.73 20.34
C ALA A 393 -21.02 -12.86 19.08
N PHE A 394 -19.78 -12.37 19.12
CA PHE A 394 -18.83 -12.52 18.01
C PHE A 394 -18.52 -13.98 17.69
N LEU A 395 -18.31 -14.82 18.71
CA LEU A 395 -18.05 -16.25 18.51
C LEU A 395 -19.23 -16.94 17.80
N LEU A 396 -20.46 -16.63 18.22
CA LEU A 396 -21.67 -17.21 17.61
C LEU A 396 -21.91 -16.71 16.18
N LEU A 397 -21.70 -15.41 15.94
CA LEU A 397 -21.99 -14.79 14.64
C LEU A 397 -20.90 -15.01 13.59
N SER A 398 -19.66 -15.30 14.00
CA SER A 398 -18.52 -15.46 13.10
C SER A 398 -18.44 -16.83 12.42
N ASP A 399 -19.11 -17.86 12.97
CA ASP A 399 -19.19 -19.17 12.31
C ASP A 399 -20.43 -19.24 11.40
N LEU A 400 -20.23 -18.91 10.12
CA LEU A 400 -21.29 -18.95 9.12
C LEU A 400 -21.90 -20.34 8.92
N ARG A 401 -21.21 -21.44 9.28
CA ARG A 401 -21.76 -22.80 9.15
C ARG A 401 -22.94 -23.04 10.08
N ARG A 402 -23.04 -22.25 11.15
CA ARG A 402 -24.14 -22.29 12.11
C ARG A 402 -25.31 -21.38 11.73
N ARG A 403 -25.16 -20.55 10.70
CA ARG A 403 -26.21 -19.64 10.21
C ARG A 403 -27.53 -20.36 9.86
N PRO A 404 -27.52 -21.55 9.23
CA PRO A 404 -28.74 -22.30 8.94
C PRO A 404 -29.52 -22.76 10.18
N GLU A 405 -28.91 -22.78 11.37
CA GLU A 405 -29.60 -23.16 12.61
C GLU A 405 -30.72 -22.16 12.97
N TRP A 406 -30.64 -20.91 12.48
CA TRP A 406 -31.54 -19.83 12.91
C TRP A 406 -31.95 -18.85 11.80
N ASP A 407 -31.26 -18.79 10.66
CA ASP A 407 -31.63 -17.96 9.52
C ASP A 407 -32.23 -18.80 8.39
N LYS A 408 -33.55 -18.68 8.19
CA LYS A 408 -34.30 -19.43 7.17
C LYS A 408 -33.91 -19.08 5.74
N HIS A 409 -33.18 -17.98 5.53
CA HIS A 409 -32.68 -17.57 4.21
C HIS A 409 -31.36 -18.23 3.82
N TYR A 410 -30.79 -19.06 4.71
CA TYR A 410 -29.58 -19.84 4.46
C TYR A 410 -29.95 -21.32 4.42
N ARG A 411 -29.98 -21.91 3.23
CA ARG A 411 -30.28 -23.35 3.05
C ARG A 411 -29.08 -24.21 3.43
N SER A 412 -27.90 -23.85 2.96
CA SER A 412 -26.63 -24.50 3.34
C SER A 412 -25.48 -23.51 3.26
N VAL A 413 -24.47 -23.76 4.08
CA VAL A 413 -23.22 -23.00 4.10
C VAL A 413 -22.06 -23.98 4.22
N GLU A 414 -21.20 -24.00 3.22
CA GLU A 414 -20.03 -24.88 3.16
C GLU A 414 -18.74 -24.07 3.18
N LEU A 415 -17.75 -24.51 3.96
CA LEU A 415 -16.43 -23.90 3.96
C LEU A 415 -15.68 -24.38 2.72
N VAL A 416 -15.38 -23.46 1.80
CA VAL A 416 -14.62 -23.75 0.57
C VAL A 416 -13.13 -23.72 0.84
N GLN A 417 -12.66 -22.67 1.52
CA GLN A 417 -11.25 -22.46 1.77
C GLN A 417 -11.06 -21.70 3.09
N GLN A 418 -10.17 -22.21 3.96
CA GLN A 418 -9.61 -21.41 5.05
C GLN A 418 -8.44 -20.60 4.50
N VAL A 419 -8.54 -19.28 4.51
CA VAL A 419 -7.49 -18.39 3.96
C VAL A 419 -6.37 -18.22 4.99
N ASP A 420 -6.74 -17.81 6.20
CA ASP A 420 -5.86 -17.72 7.37
C ASP A 420 -6.68 -17.91 8.66
N GLU A 421 -6.12 -17.60 9.84
CA GLU A 421 -6.85 -17.73 11.11
C GLU A 421 -8.09 -16.82 11.20
N ASP A 422 -8.11 -15.70 10.49
CA ASP A 422 -9.11 -14.63 10.60
C ASP A 422 -9.93 -14.46 9.30
N ASP A 423 -9.65 -15.21 8.25
CA ASP A 423 -10.30 -15.11 6.95
C ASP A 423 -10.68 -16.49 6.37
N ALA A 424 -11.90 -16.61 5.87
CA ALA A 424 -12.43 -17.85 5.29
C ALA A 424 -13.38 -17.56 4.11
N ILE A 425 -13.44 -18.50 3.16
CA ILE A 425 -14.35 -18.45 2.02
C ILE A 425 -15.43 -19.50 2.19
N TYR A 426 -16.67 -19.06 2.09
CA TYR A 426 -17.86 -19.90 2.20
C TYR A 426 -18.64 -19.90 0.90
N HIS A 427 -19.21 -21.05 0.59
CA HIS A 427 -20.24 -21.24 -0.42
C HIS A 427 -21.59 -21.26 0.28
N VAL A 428 -22.48 -20.35 -0.12
CA VAL A 428 -23.78 -20.13 0.52
C VAL A 428 -24.87 -20.36 -0.50
N ILE A 429 -25.78 -21.28 -0.17
CA ILE A 429 -26.98 -21.52 -0.96
C ILE A 429 -28.17 -20.93 -0.21
N SER A 430 -28.88 -20.02 -0.87
CA SER A 430 -30.13 -19.46 -0.40
C SER A 430 -31.32 -20.12 -1.10
N PRO A 431 -32.47 -20.29 -0.39
CA PRO A 431 -33.69 -20.78 -1.00
C PRO A 431 -34.19 -19.83 -2.09
N ALA A 432 -34.92 -20.37 -3.06
CA ALA A 432 -35.55 -19.59 -4.13
C ALA A 432 -36.52 -18.55 -3.54
N PHE A 433 -36.47 -17.32 -4.05
CA PHE A 433 -37.34 -16.22 -3.62
C PHE A 433 -38.33 -15.87 -4.75
N GLY A 434 -39.63 -15.91 -4.47
CA GLY A 434 -40.67 -15.55 -5.44
C GLY A 434 -40.91 -16.61 -6.54
N SER A 435 -41.11 -16.16 -7.79
CA SER A 435 -41.48 -17.00 -8.94
C SER A 435 -40.31 -17.67 -9.66
N ASP A 436 -39.06 -17.39 -9.26
CA ASP A 436 -37.87 -17.97 -9.89
C ASP A 436 -37.52 -19.29 -9.19
N PRO A 437 -37.58 -20.45 -9.87
CA PRO A 437 -37.40 -21.75 -9.24
C PRO A 437 -35.95 -22.08 -8.85
N LYS A 438 -34.97 -21.24 -9.22
CA LYS A 438 -33.56 -21.51 -8.99
C LYS A 438 -33.09 -20.98 -7.62
N PRO A 439 -32.39 -21.80 -6.82
CA PRO A 439 -31.72 -21.31 -5.62
C PRO A 439 -30.63 -20.31 -6.01
N GLN A 440 -30.43 -19.30 -5.16
CA GLN A 440 -29.35 -18.34 -5.35
C GLN A 440 -28.07 -18.88 -4.69
N ASP A 441 -26.96 -18.71 -5.39
CA ASP A 441 -25.65 -19.23 -5.00
C ASP A 441 -24.67 -18.05 -4.88
N PHE A 442 -24.01 -17.98 -3.74
CA PHE A 442 -23.01 -16.96 -3.44
C PHE A 442 -21.73 -17.58 -2.90
N VAL A 443 -20.59 -17.08 -3.37
CA VAL A 443 -19.31 -17.30 -2.70
C VAL A 443 -18.93 -16.03 -1.94
N ILE A 444 -18.65 -16.18 -0.65
CA ILE A 444 -18.44 -15.06 0.29
C ILE A 444 -17.09 -15.21 0.98
N LEU A 445 -16.28 -14.14 0.92
CA LEU A 445 -15.15 -13.93 1.81
C LEU A 445 -15.64 -13.35 3.14
N ALA A 446 -15.42 -14.08 4.22
CA ALA A 446 -15.70 -13.67 5.58
C ALA A 446 -14.39 -13.32 6.31
N SER A 447 -14.25 -12.05 6.69
CA SER A 447 -13.10 -11.53 7.44
C SER A 447 -13.52 -11.20 8.86
N ARG A 448 -13.03 -11.96 9.84
CA ARG A 448 -13.33 -11.79 11.26
C ARG A 448 -12.17 -11.06 11.94
N ARG A 449 -12.47 -10.03 12.74
CA ARG A 449 -11.45 -9.23 13.44
C ARG A 449 -11.84 -9.05 14.90
N ARG A 450 -10.90 -9.41 15.77
CA ARG A 450 -10.95 -9.08 17.19
C ARG A 450 -10.45 -7.65 17.42
N PRO A 451 -10.93 -6.96 18.48
CA PRO A 451 -10.45 -5.66 18.92
C PRO A 451 -8.93 -5.63 19.08
N CYS A 452 -8.29 -4.54 18.65
CA CYS A 452 -6.85 -4.34 18.86
C CYS A 452 -6.57 -3.67 20.21
N ASP A 453 -7.43 -2.76 20.64
CA ASP A 453 -7.36 -2.06 21.93
C ASP A 453 -8.74 -2.06 22.62
N ASN A 454 -8.76 -1.75 23.92
CA ASN A 454 -10.00 -1.58 24.67
C ASN A 454 -10.85 -0.47 24.04
N GLY A 455 -12.06 -0.81 23.60
CA GLY A 455 -12.99 0.10 22.92
C GLY A 455 -13.08 -0.07 21.41
N ASP A 456 -12.15 -0.82 20.78
CA ASP A 456 -12.32 -1.23 19.38
C ASP A 456 -13.45 -2.28 19.27
N PRO A 457 -14.29 -2.26 18.22
CA PRO A 457 -15.36 -3.25 18.05
C PRO A 457 -14.81 -4.59 17.53
N TYR A 458 -15.55 -5.66 17.82
CA TYR A 458 -15.45 -6.91 17.06
C TYR A 458 -16.08 -6.69 15.69
N ILE A 459 -15.45 -7.20 14.62
CA ILE A 459 -15.91 -6.96 13.25
C ILE A 459 -15.98 -8.28 12.50
N ILE A 460 -17.07 -8.46 11.77
CA ILE A 460 -17.20 -9.53 10.79
C ILE A 460 -17.61 -8.87 9.47
N ALA A 461 -16.71 -8.87 8.49
CA ALA A 461 -16.95 -8.28 7.18
C ALA A 461 -17.18 -9.38 6.15
N TYR A 462 -18.24 -9.24 5.37
CA TYR A 462 -18.59 -10.17 4.31
C TYR A 462 -18.49 -9.48 2.95
N ARG A 463 -17.90 -10.17 1.99
CA ARG A 463 -17.83 -9.69 0.60
C ARG A 463 -18.04 -10.83 -0.37
N SER A 464 -18.85 -10.57 -1.40
CA SER A 464 -18.97 -11.52 -2.52
C SER A 464 -17.67 -11.59 -3.31
N VAL A 465 -17.21 -12.80 -3.57
CA VAL A 465 -16.01 -13.08 -4.37
C VAL A 465 -16.32 -14.08 -5.47
N THR A 466 -15.59 -14.03 -6.57
CA THR A 466 -15.68 -15.03 -7.64
C THR A 466 -14.44 -15.91 -7.61
N LEU A 467 -14.64 -17.22 -7.51
CA LEU A 467 -13.57 -18.21 -7.67
C LEU A 467 -13.38 -18.45 -9.17
N GLN A 468 -12.15 -18.37 -9.66
CA GLN A 468 -11.86 -18.83 -11.02
C GLN A 468 -12.01 -20.36 -11.03
N CYS A 469 -12.97 -20.88 -11.80
CA CYS A 469 -13.03 -22.31 -12.07
C CYS A 469 -11.73 -22.72 -12.78
N GLY A 470 -11.01 -23.67 -12.18
CA GLY A 470 -9.79 -24.24 -12.76
C GLY A 470 -10.04 -25.07 -14.00
#